data_AF-A0A3D4HT45-F1
#
_entry.id   AF-A0A3D4HT45-F1
#
_cell.length_a   1.000
_cell.length_b   1.000
_cell.length_c   1.000
_cell.angle_alpha   90.00
_cell.angle_beta   90.00
_cell.angle_gamma   90.00
#
_symmetry.space_group_name_H-M   'P 1'
#
loop_
_entity.id
_entity.type
_entity.pdbx_description
1 polymer ?
#
loop_
_entity_poly.entity_id
_entity_poly.type
_entity_poly.pdbx_seq_one_letter_code
_entity_poly.pdbx_strand_id
1 'polypeptide(L)'
;MKTIIELITEEVKQAFVQSGFDEKYGTVTISNRPDLCQYQCNGALAAAKQYRMAPMKIAQPVVELLQKNNIWSEITAIMPGFINITVSDEFLADYINQMRKEENFGCEKEPNPRTIIIDYG
;
A
#
# COMPACT_ATOMS: atom_id res chain seq x y z
N MET A 1 -1.12 -13.80 -8.10
CA MET A 1 -1.91 -13.07 -7.10
C MET A 1 -1.12 -11.81 -6.73
N LYS A 2 -1.74 -10.63 -6.84
CA LYS A 2 -1.08 -9.38 -6.37
C LYS A 2 -0.71 -9.52 -4.90
N THR A 3 0.45 -9.01 -4.54
CA THR A 3 0.91 -8.93 -3.15
C THR A 3 0.03 -7.96 -2.36
N ILE A 4 0.02 -8.11 -1.02
CA ILE A 4 -0.70 -7.17 -0.12
C ILE A 4 -0.28 -5.72 -0.39
N ILE A 5 1.03 -5.47 -0.57
CA ILE A 5 1.53 -4.11 -0.78
C ILE A 5 1.05 -3.50 -2.10
N GLU A 6 0.90 -4.30 -3.15
CA GLU A 6 0.32 -3.85 -4.42
C GLU A 6 -1.16 -3.52 -4.27
N LEU A 7 -1.93 -4.38 -3.59
CA LEU A 7 -3.36 -4.16 -3.34
C LEU A 7 -3.60 -2.87 -2.56
N ILE A 8 -2.91 -2.67 -1.44
CA ILE A 8 -3.07 -1.44 -0.65
C ILE A 8 -2.52 -0.21 -1.38
N THR A 9 -1.48 -0.37 -2.22
CA THR A 9 -0.98 0.73 -3.06
C THR A 9 -2.05 1.19 -4.04
N GLU A 10 -2.81 0.27 -4.66
CA GLU A 10 -3.88 0.62 -5.58
C GLU A 10 -4.99 1.42 -4.89
N GLU A 11 -5.41 1.01 -3.69
CA GLU A 11 -6.39 1.74 -2.88
C GLU A 11 -5.91 3.16 -2.53
N VAL A 12 -4.66 3.28 -2.07
CA VAL A 12 -4.09 4.58 -1.71
C VAL A 12 -3.96 5.48 -2.93
N LYS A 13 -3.50 4.95 -4.08
CA LYS A 13 -3.46 5.70 -5.36
C LYS A 13 -4.83 6.24 -5.76
N GLN A 14 -5.87 5.41 -5.69
CA GLN A 14 -7.23 5.84 -5.99
C GLN A 14 -7.70 6.94 -5.04
N ALA A 15 -7.37 6.85 -3.74
CA ALA A 15 -7.70 7.89 -2.78
C ALA A 15 -6.96 9.21 -3.03
N PHE A 16 -5.71 9.18 -3.50
CA PHE A 16 -5.00 10.37 -3.98
C PHE A 16 -5.73 11.01 -5.16
N VAL A 17 -6.12 10.22 -6.17
CA VAL A 17 -6.85 10.70 -7.35
C VAL A 17 -8.19 11.32 -6.97
N GLN A 18 -8.97 10.63 -6.13
CA GLN A 18 -10.27 11.14 -5.64
C GLN A 18 -10.12 12.41 -4.79
N SER A 19 -8.97 12.59 -4.14
CA SER A 19 -8.64 13.81 -3.40
C SER A 19 -8.08 14.94 -4.29
N GLY A 20 -8.00 14.75 -5.61
CA GLY A 20 -7.53 15.75 -6.57
C GLY A 20 -6.00 15.79 -6.76
N PHE A 21 -5.31 14.72 -6.37
CA PHE A 21 -3.84 14.60 -6.46
C PHE A 21 -3.44 13.50 -7.44
N ASP A 22 -2.21 13.62 -7.98
CA ASP A 22 -1.64 12.64 -8.91
C ASP A 22 -1.40 11.28 -8.22
N GLU A 23 -1.80 10.19 -8.88
CA GLU A 23 -1.68 8.82 -8.35
C GLU A 23 -0.23 8.44 -8.00
N LYS A 24 0.78 9.06 -8.61
CA LYS A 24 2.19 8.72 -8.32
C LYS A 24 2.56 8.95 -6.85
N TYR A 25 1.79 9.80 -6.15
CA TYR A 25 1.95 10.06 -4.72
C TYR A 25 1.31 8.99 -3.82
N GLY A 26 0.51 8.07 -4.37
CA GLY A 26 -0.11 6.99 -3.60
C GLY A 26 0.75 5.75 -3.39
N THR A 27 2.06 5.81 -3.67
CA THR A 27 2.95 4.67 -3.47
C THR A 27 3.07 4.31 -1.98
N VAL A 28 2.83 3.03 -1.64
CA VAL A 28 2.96 2.50 -0.29
C VAL A 28 4.24 1.65 -0.19
N THR A 29 4.95 1.80 0.93
CA THR A 29 6.15 1.02 1.25
C THR A 29 5.99 0.29 2.59
N ILE A 30 6.80 -0.74 2.84
CA ILE A 30 6.93 -1.32 4.18
C ILE A 30 7.41 -0.22 5.13
N SER A 31 6.83 -0.17 6.33
CA SER A 31 7.21 0.83 7.32
C SER A 31 8.64 0.60 7.82
N ASN A 32 9.42 1.68 7.91
CA ASN A 32 10.71 1.69 8.61
C ASN A 32 10.56 1.78 10.14
N ARG A 33 9.33 1.92 10.62
CA ARG A 33 8.94 2.01 12.04
C ARG A 33 7.81 1.00 12.31
N PRO A 34 8.13 -0.31 12.34
CA PRO A 34 7.14 -1.38 12.50
C PRO A 34 6.42 -1.31 13.85
N ASP A 35 6.99 -0.58 14.82
CA ASP A 35 6.36 -0.25 16.09
C ASP A 35 5.17 0.72 15.96
N LEU A 36 5.08 1.45 14.85
CA LEU A 36 4.03 2.46 14.61
C LEU A 36 2.98 2.03 13.58
N CYS A 37 3.37 1.24 12.58
CA CYS A 37 2.49 0.76 11.51
C CYS A 37 3.18 -0.32 10.68
N GLN A 38 2.41 -1.08 9.93
CA GLN A 38 2.93 -2.12 9.03
C GLN A 38 3.46 -1.52 7.72
N TYR A 39 2.72 -0.56 7.17
CA TYR A 39 3.02 0.10 5.92
C TYR A 39 2.90 1.61 6.04
N GLN A 40 3.51 2.33 5.10
CA GLN A 40 3.51 3.78 5.09
C GLN A 40 3.44 4.33 3.67
N CYS A 41 2.69 5.41 3.47
CA CYS A 41 2.74 6.24 2.27
C CYS A 41 3.29 7.63 2.60
N ASN A 42 4.33 8.04 1.86
CA ASN A 42 5.06 9.29 2.07
C ASN A 42 4.78 10.33 0.99
N GLY A 43 3.87 10.04 0.06
CA GLY A 43 3.70 10.88 -1.12
C GLY A 43 3.07 12.23 -0.84
N ALA A 44 2.35 12.42 0.27
CA ALA A 44 1.86 13.76 0.65
C ALA A 44 3.03 14.74 0.89
N LEU A 45 4.16 14.28 1.41
CA LEU A 45 5.38 15.10 1.57
C LEU A 45 5.95 15.52 0.20
N ALA A 46 5.97 14.61 -0.77
CA ALA A 46 6.44 14.90 -2.12
C ALA A 46 5.45 15.79 -2.90
N ALA A 47 4.14 15.55 -2.72
CA ALA A 47 3.06 16.30 -3.33
C ALA A 47 3.01 17.75 -2.83
N ALA A 48 3.36 18.00 -1.55
CA ALA A 48 3.37 19.33 -0.96
C ALA A 48 4.14 20.36 -1.79
N LYS A 49 5.26 19.96 -2.40
CA LYS A 49 6.07 20.82 -3.29
C LYS A 49 5.34 21.14 -4.60
N GLN A 50 4.70 20.15 -5.22
CA GLN A 50 3.98 20.32 -6.49
C GLN A 50 2.72 21.19 -6.30
N TYR A 51 1.94 20.92 -5.26
CA TYR A 51 0.66 21.58 -5.01
C TYR A 51 0.77 22.83 -4.12
N ARG A 52 1.95 23.13 -3.58
CA ARG A 52 2.21 24.27 -2.67
C ARG A 52 1.25 24.28 -1.47
N MET A 53 0.98 23.10 -0.94
CA MET A 53 0.11 22.87 0.22
C MET A 53 0.92 22.26 1.35
N ALA A 54 0.51 22.52 2.59
CA ALA A 54 1.06 21.80 3.73
C ALA A 54 0.78 20.29 3.56
N PRO A 55 1.75 19.39 3.81
CA PRO A 55 1.55 17.97 3.49
C PRO A 55 0.37 17.34 4.25
N MET A 56 0.10 17.77 5.49
CA MET A 56 -1.10 17.34 6.22
C MET A 56 -2.41 17.71 5.52
N LYS A 57 -2.47 18.84 4.80
CA LYS A 57 -3.66 19.21 4.01
C LYS A 57 -3.85 18.31 2.78
N ILE A 58 -2.85 17.51 2.42
CA ILE A 58 -2.91 16.51 1.35
C ILE A 58 -3.22 15.14 1.94
N ALA A 59 -2.51 14.75 3.02
CA ALA A 59 -2.68 13.43 3.65
C ALA A 59 -4.06 13.23 4.28
N GLN A 60 -4.61 14.26 4.94
CA GLN A 60 -5.88 14.18 5.67
C GLN A 60 -7.08 13.75 4.78
N PRO A 61 -7.39 14.43 3.65
CA PRO A 61 -8.51 14.01 2.80
C PRO A 61 -8.32 12.61 2.21
N VAL A 62 -7.07 12.21 1.91
CA VAL A 62 -6.76 10.86 1.41
C VAL A 62 -7.12 9.81 2.46
N VAL A 63 -6.73 10.02 3.71
CA VAL A 63 -7.06 9.12 4.82
C VAL A 63 -8.56 9.08 5.10
N GLU A 64 -9.25 10.21 5.06
CA GLU A 64 -10.72 10.28 5.25
C GLU A 64 -11.50 9.48 4.21
N LEU A 65 -11.01 9.39 2.97
CA LEU A 65 -11.59 8.51 1.95
C LEU A 65 -11.32 7.04 2.28
N LEU A 66 -10.08 6.70 2.64
CA LEU A 66 -9.66 5.33 2.89
C LEU A 66 -10.33 4.72 4.12
N GLN A 67 -10.60 5.50 5.16
CA GLN A 67 -11.29 5.07 6.38
C GLN A 67 -12.72 4.55 6.15
N LYS A 68 -13.29 4.73 4.95
CA LYS A 68 -14.61 4.21 4.58
C LYS A 68 -14.58 2.74 4.18
N ASN A 69 -13.40 2.16 3.96
CA ASN A 69 -13.22 0.77 3.54
C ASN A 69 -12.76 -0.11 4.72
N ASN A 70 -13.19 -1.37 4.76
CA ASN A 70 -12.87 -2.33 5.84
C ASN A 70 -11.49 -2.99 5.70
N ILE A 71 -10.62 -2.45 4.85
CA ILE A 71 -9.27 -3.00 4.58
C ILE A 71 -8.31 -2.68 5.74
N TRP A 72 -8.61 -1.64 6.50
CA TRP A 72 -7.69 -1.06 7.49
C TRP A 72 -8.18 -1.36 8.90
N SER A 73 -7.30 -1.84 9.77
CA SER A 73 -7.53 -1.76 11.21
C SER A 73 -7.24 -0.34 11.70
N GLU A 74 -6.21 0.28 11.13
CA GLU A 74 -5.87 1.68 11.37
C GLU A 74 -5.25 2.31 10.12
N ILE A 75 -5.72 3.50 9.77
CA ILE A 75 -5.05 4.35 8.77
C ILE A 75 -5.13 5.80 9.22
N THR A 76 -3.96 6.43 9.37
CA THR A 76 -3.83 7.75 10.02
C THR A 76 -2.82 8.64 9.31
N ALA A 77 -3.17 9.93 9.20
CA ALA A 77 -2.24 10.97 8.76
C ALA A 77 -1.49 11.51 9.99
N ILE A 78 -0.16 11.42 9.97
CA ILE A 78 0.73 11.82 11.07
C ILE A 78 1.68 12.93 10.59
N MET A 79 1.97 13.90 11.45
CA MET A 79 2.90 14.98 11.16
C MET A 79 4.29 14.43 10.73
N PRO A 80 4.94 14.98 9.69
CA PRO A 80 4.56 16.16 8.91
C PRO A 80 3.62 15.91 7.73
N GLY A 81 3.21 14.66 7.49
CA GLY A 81 2.36 14.24 6.37
C GLY A 81 2.57 12.77 5.98
N PHE A 82 2.98 11.93 6.93
CA PHE A 82 3.05 10.49 6.74
C PHE A 82 1.64 9.91 6.78
N ILE A 83 1.35 8.92 5.95
CA ILE A 83 0.13 8.12 6.07
C ILE A 83 0.57 6.75 6.59
N ASN A 84 0.30 6.49 7.86
CA ASN A 84 0.58 5.22 8.52
C ASN A 84 -0.58 4.25 8.30
N ILE A 85 -0.27 2.99 8.02
CA ILE A 85 -1.25 1.99 7.57
C ILE A 85 -1.02 0.67 8.32
N THR A 86 -2.09 0.14 8.90
CA THR A 86 -2.20 -1.21 9.45
C THR A 86 -3.43 -1.86 8.84
N VAL A 87 -3.28 -3.02 8.20
CA VAL A 87 -4.41 -3.72 7.58
C VAL A 87 -5.26 -4.42 8.63
N SER A 88 -6.53 -4.69 8.31
CA SER A 88 -7.43 -5.42 9.19
C SER A 88 -7.10 -6.92 9.19
N ASP A 89 -7.40 -7.57 10.32
CA ASP A 89 -7.23 -9.02 10.45
C ASP A 89 -8.16 -9.76 9.47
N GLU A 90 -9.35 -9.21 9.22
CA GLU A 90 -10.31 -9.73 8.24
C GLU A 90 -9.73 -9.70 6.82
N PHE A 91 -9.15 -8.57 6.40
CA PHE A 91 -8.50 -8.47 5.10
C PHE A 91 -7.35 -9.46 4.96
N LEU A 92 -6.50 -9.57 6.00
CA LEU A 92 -5.36 -10.49 5.99
C LEU A 92 -5.82 -11.95 5.94
N ALA A 93 -6.83 -12.32 6.72
CA ALA A 93 -7.41 -13.66 6.73
C ALA A 93 -8.02 -14.01 5.36
N ASP A 94 -8.77 -13.08 4.75
CA ASP A 94 -9.34 -13.26 3.41
C ASP A 94 -8.25 -13.45 2.35
N TYR A 95 -7.18 -12.65 2.40
CA TYR A 95 -6.05 -12.77 1.50
C TYR A 95 -5.38 -14.15 1.61
N ILE A 96 -5.09 -14.62 2.84
CA ILE A 96 -4.49 -15.95 3.06
C ILE A 96 -5.44 -17.08 2.63
N ASN A 97 -6.74 -16.95 2.90
CA ASN A 97 -7.73 -17.94 2.48
C ASN A 97 -7.85 -18.03 0.95
N GLN A 98 -7.67 -16.92 0.23
CA GLN A 98 -7.59 -16.91 -1.23
C GLN A 98 -6.29 -17.56 -1.70
N MET A 99 -5.15 -17.17 -1.11
CA MET A 99 -3.85 -17.76 -1.41
C MET A 99 -3.85 -19.29 -1.26
N ARG A 100 -4.49 -19.83 -0.22
CA ARG A 100 -4.62 -21.28 0.01
C ARG A 100 -5.34 -22.02 -1.14
N LYS A 101 -6.20 -21.34 -1.90
CA LYS A 101 -6.95 -21.91 -3.03
C LYS A 101 -6.14 -21.91 -4.33
N GLU A 102 -5.07 -21.14 -4.40
CA GLU A 102 -4.21 -21.06 -5.59
C GLU A 102 -3.30 -22.29 -5.70
N GLU A 103 -3.08 -22.79 -6.92
CA GLU A 103 -2.25 -23.98 -7.20
C GLU A 103 -0.85 -23.87 -6.58
N ASN A 104 -0.27 -22.67 -6.63
CA ASN A 104 1.08 -22.38 -6.15
C ASN A 104 1.10 -21.53 -4.87
N PHE A 105 0.00 -21.48 -4.11
CA PHE A 105 -0.08 -20.67 -2.89
C PHE A 105 0.35 -19.21 -3.10
N GLY A 106 -0.09 -18.60 -4.21
CA GLY A 106 0.23 -17.22 -4.56
C GLY A 106 1.59 -16.99 -5.25
N CYS A 107 2.42 -18.02 -5.43
CA CYS A 107 3.64 -17.90 -6.24
C CYS A 107 3.29 -17.89 -7.74
N GLU A 108 3.44 -16.72 -8.36
CA GLU A 108 3.19 -16.54 -9.78
C GLU A 108 4.25 -17.28 -10.62
N LYS A 109 3.81 -18.05 -11.61
CA LYS A 109 4.71 -18.66 -12.59
C LYS A 109 5.20 -17.57 -13.54
N GLU A 110 6.50 -17.55 -13.83
CA GLU A 110 7.07 -16.66 -14.85
C GLU A 110 6.39 -16.92 -16.20
N PRO A 111 5.78 -15.90 -16.84
CA PRO A 111 5.09 -16.07 -18.12
C PRO A 111 6.02 -16.54 -19.25
N ASN A 112 7.32 -16.23 -19.17
CA ASN A 112 8.33 -16.65 -20.14
C ASN A 112 9.44 -17.44 -19.45
N PRO A 113 9.20 -18.71 -19.08
CA PRO A 113 10.14 -19.50 -18.29
C PRO A 113 11.48 -19.65 -19.01
N ARG A 114 12.57 -19.46 -18.26
CA ARG A 114 13.94 -19.59 -18.77
C ARG A 114 14.63 -20.78 -18.15
N THR A 115 15.46 -21.46 -18.93
CA THR A 115 16.38 -22.47 -18.39
C THR A 115 17.51 -21.77 -17.65
N ILE A 116 17.65 -22.05 -16.35
CA ILE A 116 18.75 -21.56 -15.51
C ILE A 116 19.65 -22.75 -15.19
N ILE A 117 20.91 -22.70 -15.59
CA ILE A 117 21.92 -23.71 -15.22
C ILE A 117 22.54 -23.27 -13.90
N ILE A 118 22.49 -24.13 -12.89
CA ILE A 118 23.12 -23.91 -11.58
C ILE A 118 24.22 -24.97 -11.41
N ASP A 119 25.48 -24.54 -11.42
CA ASP A 119 26.64 -25.35 -11.04
C ASP A 119 26.98 -25.04 -9.59
N TYR A 120 26.88 -26.03 -8.72
CA TYR A 120 27.09 -25.90 -7.28
C TYR A 120 27.80 -27.15 -6.73
N GLY A 121 28.72 -26.95 -5.78
CA GLY A 121 29.53 -27.97 -5.13
C GLY A 121 30.25 -27.42 -3.91
#